data_AF-A0A2E0XFK6-F1
#
_entry.id   AF-A0A2E0XFK6-F1
#
_cell.length_a   1.000
_cell.length_b   1.000
_cell.length_c   1.000
_cell.angle_alpha   90.00
_cell.angle_beta   90.00
_cell.angle_gamma   90.00
#
_symmetry.space_group_name_H-M   'P 1'
#
loop_
_entity.id
_entity.type
_entity.pdbx_description
1 polymer ?
#
loop_
_entity_poly.entity_id
_entity_poly.type
_entity_poly.pdbx_seq_one_letter_code
_entity_poly.pdbx_strand_id
1 'polypeptide(L)' 'MLVKGAVDVVQPDICTCGGIMETFKISAIADVFFSTIAPHNLLSPLSTVVCLRLDTVVPNFLIQEVPNGNNPACKKPY' A
#
# COMPACT_ATOMS: atom_id res chain seq x y z
N MET A 1 6.44 -5.89 14.55
CA MET A 1 5.95 -7.18 14.03
C MET A 1 6.98 -7.85 13.13
N LEU A 2 7.55 -7.12 12.15
CA LEU A 2 8.64 -7.59 11.27
C LEU A 2 9.84 -8.18 12.01
N VAL A 3 10.38 -7.49 13.02
CA VAL A 3 11.51 -7.98 13.85
C VAL A 3 11.19 -9.30 14.57
N LYS A 4 9.91 -9.59 14.83
CA LYS A 4 9.46 -10.83 15.47
C LYS A 4 9.19 -11.95 14.47
N GLY A 5 9.37 -11.71 13.16
CA GLY A 5 9.06 -12.67 12.10
C GLY A 5 7.58 -13.05 12.02
N ALA A 6 6.69 -12.16 12.47
CA ALA A 6 5.27 -12.47 12.66
C ALA A 6 4.38 -12.07 11.46
N VAL A 7 4.95 -11.45 10.42
CA VAL A 7 4.21 -10.89 9.28
C VAL A 7 5.03 -11.10 8.01
N ASP A 8 4.44 -11.76 7.01
CA ASP A 8 5.04 -11.98 5.68
C ASP A 8 4.56 -10.96 4.64
N VAL A 9 3.39 -10.35 4.86
CA VAL A 9 2.76 -9.36 3.98
C VAL A 9 2.42 -8.10 4.77
N VAL A 10 3.04 -6.99 4.43
CA VAL A 10 2.80 -5.69 5.06
C VAL A 10 1.78 -4.92 4.24
N GLN A 11 0.75 -4.38 4.90
CA GLN A 11 -0.31 -3.61 4.24
C GLN A 11 -0.28 -2.15 4.69
N PRO A 12 0.71 -1.35 4.23
CA PRO A 12 0.78 0.06 4.59
C PRO A 12 -0.29 0.84 3.84
N ASP A 13 -0.89 1.81 4.53
CA ASP A 13 -1.85 2.74 3.97
C ASP A 13 -1.22 4.13 3.85
N ILE A 14 -1.17 4.69 2.65
CA ILE A 14 -0.51 5.97 2.39
C ILE A 14 -1.15 7.11 3.19
N CYS A 15 -2.47 7.08 3.41
CA CYS A 15 -3.17 8.14 4.14
C CYS A 15 -2.90 8.08 5.64
N THR A 16 -2.62 6.90 6.18
CA THR A 16 -2.48 6.66 7.62
C THR A 16 -1.02 6.51 8.07
N CYS A 17 -0.14 6.01 7.19
CA CYS A 17 1.27 5.77 7.45
C CYS A 17 2.17 7.01 7.29
N GLY A 18 1.59 8.19 7.03
CA GLY A 18 2.36 9.45 6.92
C GLY A 18 2.82 9.79 5.49
N GLY A 19 2.15 9.23 4.48
CA GLY A 19 2.32 9.60 3.08
C GLY A 19 3.25 8.70 2.28
N ILE A 20 3.55 9.13 1.05
CA ILE A 20 4.26 8.34 0.04
C ILE A 20 5.67 7.97 0.50
N MET A 21 6.39 8.94 1.07
CA MET A 21 7.79 8.75 1.47
C MET A 21 7.93 7.81 2.66
N GLU A 22 7.00 7.86 3.61
CA GLU A 22 6.99 6.89 4.73
C GLU A 22 6.62 5.50 4.25
N THR A 23 5.63 5.38 3.36
CA THR A 23 5.25 4.09 2.77
C THR A 23 6.43 3.43 2.04
N PHE A 24 7.21 4.22 1.29
CA PHE A 24 8.42 3.74 0.63
C PHE A 24 9.54 3.34 1.62
N LYS A 25 9.68 4.06 2.74
CA LYS A 25 10.62 3.65 3.80
C LYS A 25 10.20 2.35 4.46
N ILE A 26 8.90 2.18 4.72
CA ILE A 26 8.34 0.92 5.24
C ILE A 26 8.63 -0.21 4.25
N SER A 27 8.57 0.05 2.94
CA SER A 27 8.88 -0.96 1.93
C SER A 27 10.31 -1.42 1.91
N ALA A 28 11.26 -0.49 2.01
CA ALA A 28 12.66 -0.82 2.15
C ALA A 28 12.93 -1.64 3.43
N ILE A 29 12.25 -1.33 4.54
CA ILE A 29 12.40 -2.10 5.79
C ILE A 29 11.80 -3.50 5.64
N ALA A 30 10.61 -3.62 5.05
CA ALA A 30 9.96 -4.92 4.83
C ALA A 30 10.82 -5.84 3.94
N ASP A 31 11.48 -5.28 2.93
CA ASP A 31 12.36 -6.01 2.02
C ASP A 31 13.56 -6.67 2.75
N VAL A 32 14.13 -5.98 3.75
CA VAL A 32 15.21 -6.55 4.60
C VAL A 32 14.75 -7.79 5.37
N PHE A 33 13.47 -7.88 5.72
CA PHE A 33 12.89 -9.04 6.39
C PHE A 33 12.27 -10.05 5.41
N PHE A 34 12.56 -9.95 4.11
CA PHE A 34 11.98 -10.78 3.04
C PHE A 34 10.44 -10.77 3.05
N SER A 35 9.85 -9.68 3.54
CA SER A 35 8.40 -9.49 3.58
C SER A 35 7.96 -8.70 2.36
N THR A 36 6.81 -9.06 1.83
CA THR A 36 6.21 -8.38 0.67
C THR A 36 5.24 -7.29 1.10
N ILE A 37 4.89 -6.39 0.17
CA ILE A 37 3.95 -5.30 0.43
C ILE A 37 2.73 -5.39 -0.46
N ALA A 38 1.57 -5.17 0.18
CA ALA A 38 0.30 -5.01 -0.48
C ALA A 38 -0.36 -3.71 0.03
N PRO A 39 -0.19 -2.56 -0.65
CA PRO A 39 -0.66 -1.28 -0.15
C PRO A 39 -2.18 -1.27 0.03
N HIS A 40 -2.61 -0.86 1.23
CA HIS A 40 -4.01 -0.64 1.51
C HIS A 40 -4.43 0.67 0.84
N ASN A 41 -5.58 0.66 0.18
CA ASN A 41 -6.06 1.81 -0.59
C ASN A 41 -7.46 2.24 -0.14
N LEU A 42 -7.53 3.41 0.50
CA LEU A 42 -8.77 4.06 0.93
C LEU A 42 -9.54 4.64 -0.25
N LEU A 43 -10.15 3.78 -1.06
CA LEU A 43 -11.33 3.97 -1.94
C LEU A 43 -11.40 5.25 -2.83
N SER A 44 -10.35 6.05 -2.91
CA SER A 44 -10.27 7.30 -3.65
C SER A 44 -9.45 7.09 -4.92
N PRO A 45 -9.90 7.60 -6.08
CA PRO A 45 -9.15 7.51 -7.33
C PRO A 45 -7.72 8.05 -7.21
N LEU A 46 -7.52 9.11 -6.42
CA LEU A 46 -6.20 9.71 -6.20
C LEU A 46 -5.28 8.76 -5.43
N SER A 47 -5.79 8.17 -4.36
CA SER A 47 -5.04 7.20 -3.55
C SER A 47 -4.63 5.99 -4.39
N THR A 48 -5.53 5.49 -5.25
CA THR A 48 -5.22 4.40 -6.18
C THR A 48 -4.04 4.72 -7.10
N VAL A 49 -4.02 5.90 -7.73
CA VAL A 49 -2.94 6.29 -8.64
C VAL A 49 -1.61 6.44 -7.89
N VAL A 50 -1.65 6.92 -6.65
CA VAL A 50 -0.46 7.08 -5.82
C VAL A 50 0.07 5.72 -5.36
N CYS A 51 -0.79 4.80 -4.91
CA CYS A 51 -0.40 3.42 -4.60
C CYS A 51 0.19 2.74 -5.85
N LEU A 52 -0.46 2.88 -7.01
CA LEU A 52 0.03 2.32 -8.27
C LEU A 52 1.43 2.82 -8.63
N ARG A 53 1.71 4.11 -8.38
CA ARG A 53 3.07 4.63 -8.57
C ARG A 53 4.06 3.96 -7.62
N LEU A 54 3.72 3.75 -6.35
CA LEU A 54 4.58 3.02 -5.42
C LEU A 54 4.80 1.57 -5.88
N ASP A 55 3.75 0.90 -6.37
CA ASP A 55 3.83 -0.48 -6.86
C ASP A 55 4.83 -0.62 -8.01
N THR A 56 4.97 0.41 -8.85
CA THR A 56 5.95 0.41 -9.95
C THR A 56 7.40 0.60 -9.52
N VAL A 57 7.66 1.17 -8.34
CA VAL A 57 9.01 1.49 -7.86
C VAL A 57 9.49 0.60 -6.72
N VAL A 58 8.58 -0.14 -6.09
CA VAL A 58 8.88 -1.02 -4.96
C VAL A 58 9.11 -2.45 -5.47
N PRO A 59 10.29 -3.05 -5.24
CA PRO A 59 10.63 -4.37 -5.78
C PRO A 59 9.91 -5.54 -5.08
N ASN A 60 9.51 -5.35 -3.82
CA ASN A 60 8.80 -6.35 -3.01
C ASN A 60 7.27 -6.18 -3.04
N PHE A 61 6.73 -5.59 -4.10
CA PHE A 61 5.29 -5.47 -4.30
C PHE A 61 4.63 -6.84 -4.59
N LEU A 62 3.51 -7.11 -3.93
CA LEU A 62 2.72 -8.34 -4.08
C LEU A 62 1.45 -8.11 -4.89
N ILE A 63 0.57 -7.23 -4.39
CA ILE A 63 -0.75 -6.98 -4.98
C ILE A 63 -1.29 -5.64 -4.52
N GLN A 64 -2.05 -4.97 -5.39
CA GLN A 64 -2.67 -3.69 -5.11
C GLN A 64 -4.16 -3.86 -4.83
N GLU A 65 -4.62 -3.32 -3.70
CA GLU A 65 -6.05 -3.22 -3.43
C GLU A 65 -6.70 -2.18 -4.35
N VAL A 66 -7.70 -2.63 -5.12
CA VAL A 66 -8.46 -1.78 -6.04
C VAL A 66 -9.95 -1.82 -5.66
N PRO A 67 -10.60 -0.66 -5.50
CA PRO A 67 -12.04 -0.61 -5.27
C PRO A 67 -12.80 -1.22 -6.44
N ASN A 68 -13.78 -2.08 -6.17
CA ASN A 68 -14.74 -2.47 -7.20
C ASN A 68 -15.53 -1.22 -7.63
N GLY A 69 -15.60 -0.94 -8.94
CA GLY A 69 -16.34 0.20 -9.50
C GLY A 69 -17.84 0.22 -9.17
N ASN A 70 -18.36 -0.86 -8.59
CA ASN A 70 -19.73 -1.01 -8.14
C ASN A 70 -19.93 -0.54 -6.68
N ASN A 71 -18.85 -0.23 -5.94
CA ASN A 71 -18.93 0.20 -4.55
C ASN A 71 -19.39 1.68 -4.47
N PRO A 72 -20.51 2.01 -3.82
CA PRO A 72 -20.99 3.38 -3.69
C PRO A 72 -20.01 4.32 -2.99
N ALA A 73 -19.09 3.80 -2.17
CA ALA A 73 -18.02 4.60 -1.56
C ALA A 73 -16.98 5.10 -2.58
N CYS A 74 -16.76 4.34 -3.66
CA CYS A 74 -15.86 4.69 -4.78
C CYS A 74 -16.50 5.71 -5.74
N LYS A 75 -17.81 5.99 -5.60
CA LYS A 75 -18.56 6.94 -6.43
C LYS A 75 -18.58 8.35 -5.89
N LYS A 76 -17.94 8.62 -4.74
CA LYS A 76 -17.89 9.99 -4.21
C LYS A 76 -17.08 10.85 -5.20
N PRO A 77 -17.71 11.83 -5.88
CA PRO A 77 -16.92 12.88 -6.47
C PRO A 77 -16.26 13.63 -5.31
N TYR A 78 -15.03 14.04 -5.54
CA TYR A 78 -14.29 15.03 -4.77
C TYR A 78 -15.21 16.03 -4.04
#